data_AF-A0A1F4GBT1-F1
#
_entry.id   AF-A0A1F4GBT1-F1
#
_cell.length_a   1.000
_cell.length_b   1.000
_cell.length_c   1.000
_cell.angle_alpha   90.00
_cell.angle_beta   90.00
_cell.angle_gamma   90.00
#
_symmetry.space_group_name_H-M   'P 1'
#
loop_
_entity.id
_entity.type
_entity.pdbx_description
1 polymer ?
#
loop_
_entity_poly.entity_id
_entity_poly.type
_entity_poly.pdbx_seq_one_letter_code
_entity_poly.pdbx_strand_id
1 'polypeptide(L)'
;MMWVLLGFGGVLLAAAALVAREVRQKHLLNWLGSYIRHDWARAEVPPGTTKHLLFCFVDHFEPQYQQPSYDVECARVARWRQEYPKLCEGLRDADGRQPIHSFFYPEEEYRPEHIEPLVELCRMGLGELEVHLHHHHDTDAGLREKLRRFTGILANDHDALPRDPVTGQILWSFIHGNWALDNSHPRGDGFCCGVDNELIVLREEGCYADFTFPAAPDPCQPSTINQIYYAKDDPAAPKSHDRGRPVRVGGQPWGDLMLIQGPLGFNFSSRKFGLIPRIENADVRTSCPPTPDRVDNWVRTGIHVEGRPEWVFVKVHTHGTQERDTDTLLGRPMREAFEHMQRRYNDGRDWKLHYVSAREMYNIAKAAEAGLQGDPGQYRDHVVPRPAYRSKADPA
;
A
#
# COMPACT_ATOMS: atom_id res chain seq x y z
N MET A 1 -42.23 -18.92 -31.78
CA MET A 1 -41.21 -17.90 -32.12
C MET A 1 -41.28 -16.68 -31.18
N MET A 2 -42.43 -15.99 -31.06
CA MET A 2 -42.57 -14.79 -30.23
C MET A 2 -42.30 -15.01 -28.73
N TRP A 3 -42.77 -16.11 -28.13
CA TRP A 3 -42.50 -16.46 -26.72
C TRP A 3 -41.03 -16.79 -26.43
N VAL A 4 -40.30 -17.32 -27.40
CA VAL A 4 -38.85 -17.61 -27.27
C VAL A 4 -38.04 -16.32 -27.34
N LEU A 5 -38.42 -15.39 -28.23
CA LEU A 5 -37.80 -14.06 -28.33
C LEU A 5 -38.09 -13.20 -27.09
N LEU A 6 -39.31 -13.25 -26.54
CA LEU A 6 -39.67 -12.58 -25.28
C LEU A 6 -38.93 -13.17 -24.08
N GLY A 7 -38.78 -14.50 -24.02
CA GLY A 7 -37.99 -15.19 -22.99
C GLY A 7 -36.50 -14.82 -23.05
N PHE A 8 -35.92 -14.75 -24.25
CA PHE A 8 -34.53 -14.35 -24.43
C PHE A 8 -34.28 -12.87 -24.06
N GLY A 9 -35.22 -11.98 -24.43
CA GLY A 9 -35.18 -10.58 -24.01
C GLY A 9 -35.23 -10.39 -22.49
N GLY A 10 -36.07 -11.16 -21.80
CA GLY A 10 -36.14 -11.15 -20.34
C GLY A 10 -34.83 -11.56 -19.66
N VAL A 11 -34.16 -12.60 -20.18
CA VAL A 11 -32.86 -13.07 -19.66
C VAL A 11 -31.76 -12.02 -19.86
N LEU A 12 -31.70 -11.37 -21.03
CA LEU A 12 -30.74 -10.31 -21.30
C LEU A 12 -30.95 -9.09 -20.39
N LEU A 13 -32.20 -8.69 -20.16
CA LEU A 13 -32.52 -7.60 -19.24
C LEU A 13 -32.11 -7.92 -17.80
N ALA A 14 -32.38 -9.14 -17.34
CA ALA A 14 -31.96 -9.58 -16.00
C ALA A 14 -30.43 -9.61 -15.86
N ALA A 15 -29.71 -10.09 -16.87
CA ALA A 15 -28.25 -10.07 -16.91
C ALA A 15 -27.70 -8.64 -16.90
N ALA A 16 -28.26 -7.74 -17.71
CA ALA A 16 -27.87 -6.33 -17.74
C ALA A 16 -28.13 -5.63 -16.39
N ALA A 17 -29.26 -5.89 -15.75
CA ALA A 17 -29.58 -5.38 -14.42
C ALA A 17 -28.60 -5.88 -13.35
N LEU A 18 -28.19 -7.16 -13.42
CA LEU A 18 -27.19 -7.72 -12.51
C LEU A 18 -25.82 -7.06 -12.69
N VAL A 19 -25.37 -6.85 -13.94
CA VAL A 19 -24.11 -6.15 -14.23
C VAL A 19 -24.18 -4.70 -13.75
N ALA A 20 -25.26 -3.97 -14.06
CA ALA A 20 -25.44 -2.58 -13.61
C ALA A 20 -25.42 -2.47 -12.07
N ARG A 21 -26.01 -3.45 -11.37
CA ARG A 21 -25.96 -3.54 -9.91
C ARG A 21 -24.55 -3.76 -9.39
N GLU A 22 -23.79 -4.69 -9.96
CA GLU A 22 -22.38 -4.91 -9.56
C GLU A 22 -21.51 -3.67 -9.83
N VAL A 23 -21.69 -3.02 -10.98
CA VAL A 23 -20.98 -1.77 -11.34
C VAL A 23 -21.25 -0.66 -10.33
N ARG A 24 -22.52 -0.48 -9.94
CA ARG A 24 -22.92 0.54 -8.96
C ARG A 24 -22.47 0.20 -7.54
N GLN A 25 -22.69 -1.03 -7.09
CA GLN A 25 -22.36 -1.46 -5.72
C GLN A 25 -20.86 -1.50 -5.43
N LYS A 26 -20.03 -1.64 -6.47
CA LYS A 26 -18.57 -1.71 -6.33
C LYS A 26 -17.86 -0.46 -6.84
N HIS A 27 -18.60 0.61 -7.08
CA HIS A 27 -18.08 1.91 -7.50
C HIS A 27 -17.13 1.82 -8.71
N LEU A 28 -17.38 0.87 -9.63
CA LEU A 28 -16.47 0.61 -10.77
C LEU A 28 -16.32 1.84 -11.67
N LEU A 29 -17.37 2.65 -11.80
CA LEU A 29 -17.34 3.85 -12.63
C LEU A 29 -16.32 4.90 -12.15
N ASN A 30 -15.88 4.84 -10.89
CA ASN A 30 -14.86 5.76 -10.38
C ASN A 30 -13.54 5.59 -11.15
N TRP A 31 -13.14 4.35 -11.45
CA TRP A 31 -11.80 4.04 -11.98
C TRP A 31 -11.80 3.24 -13.30
N LEU A 32 -12.92 2.68 -13.73
CA LEU A 32 -13.02 1.87 -14.96
C LEU A 32 -12.57 2.66 -16.20
N GLY A 33 -12.83 3.97 -16.24
CA GLY A 33 -12.36 4.82 -17.33
C GLY A 33 -10.83 4.80 -17.46
N SER A 34 -10.13 4.95 -16.32
CA SER A 34 -8.66 4.92 -16.27
C SER A 34 -8.12 3.53 -16.59
N TYR A 35 -8.82 2.47 -16.17
CA TYR A 35 -8.50 1.09 -16.53
C TYR A 35 -8.60 0.81 -18.03
N ILE A 36 -9.70 1.23 -18.67
CA ILE A 36 -9.95 1.01 -20.11
C ILE A 36 -8.95 1.80 -20.95
N ARG A 37 -8.69 3.06 -20.58
CA ARG A 37 -7.71 3.88 -21.29
C ARG A 37 -6.27 3.44 -21.03
N HIS A 38 -6.05 2.72 -19.93
CA HIS A 38 -4.73 2.30 -19.48
C HIS A 38 -3.82 3.52 -19.29
N ASP A 39 -4.33 4.51 -18.54
CA ASP A 39 -3.76 5.86 -18.41
C ASP A 39 -2.43 5.91 -17.64
N TRP A 40 -1.96 4.80 -17.08
CA TRP A 40 -0.65 4.73 -16.43
C TRP A 40 0.45 4.44 -17.45
N ALA A 41 1.69 4.77 -17.07
CA ALA A 41 2.84 4.80 -17.95
C ALA A 41 2.92 3.55 -18.85
N ARG A 42 2.86 3.77 -20.17
CA ARG A 42 3.11 2.75 -21.20
C ARG A 42 4.53 2.94 -21.71
N ALA A 43 5.43 2.11 -21.25
CA ALA A 43 6.75 2.03 -21.86
C ALA A 43 7.18 0.57 -21.93
N GLU A 44 7.61 0.17 -23.12
CA GLU A 44 8.28 -1.12 -23.30
C GLU A 44 9.66 -1.02 -22.68
N VAL A 45 10.03 -2.05 -21.92
CA VAL A 45 11.40 -2.21 -21.46
C VAL A 45 12.26 -2.61 -22.66
N PRO A 46 13.35 -1.88 -22.96
CA PRO A 46 14.21 -2.23 -24.09
C PRO A 46 14.73 -3.67 -23.99
N PRO A 47 14.79 -4.43 -25.10
CA PRO A 47 15.30 -5.80 -25.08
C PRO A 47 16.69 -5.91 -24.46
N GLY A 48 16.91 -6.95 -23.64
CA GLY A 48 18.17 -7.17 -22.93
C GLY A 48 18.38 -6.32 -21.68
N THR A 49 17.40 -5.48 -21.30
CA THR A 49 17.43 -4.74 -20.02
C THR A 49 16.90 -5.62 -18.89
N THR A 50 17.68 -5.76 -17.82
CA THR A 50 17.24 -6.40 -16.58
C THR A 50 16.09 -5.61 -15.95
N LYS A 51 15.01 -6.28 -15.60
CA LYS A 51 13.89 -5.69 -14.87
C LYS A 51 14.06 -5.89 -13.38
N HIS A 52 13.50 -4.97 -12.61
CA HIS A 52 13.55 -4.98 -11.16
C HIS A 52 12.14 -5.02 -10.62
N LEU A 53 11.81 -6.06 -9.85
CA LEU A 53 10.55 -6.18 -9.14
C LEU A 53 10.73 -5.63 -7.72
N LEU A 54 10.10 -4.49 -7.45
CA LEU A 54 10.08 -3.82 -6.16
C LEU A 54 8.79 -4.21 -5.44
N PHE A 55 8.87 -5.23 -4.59
CA PHE A 55 7.71 -5.76 -3.89
C PHE A 55 7.60 -5.16 -2.48
N CYS A 56 6.54 -4.39 -2.24
CA CYS A 56 6.20 -3.81 -0.95
C CYS A 56 4.90 -4.42 -0.42
N PHE A 57 4.94 -4.86 0.84
CA PHE A 57 3.77 -5.31 1.58
C PHE A 57 3.47 -4.28 2.67
N VAL A 58 2.31 -3.63 2.57
CA VAL A 58 1.81 -2.70 3.60
C VAL A 58 0.66 -3.33 4.39
N ASP A 59 0.51 -2.94 5.64
CA ASP A 59 -0.46 -3.55 6.54
C ASP A 59 -1.21 -2.50 7.35
N HIS A 60 -2.54 -2.52 7.26
CA HIS A 60 -3.43 -1.83 8.19
C HIS A 60 -3.42 -2.62 9.50
N PHE A 61 -2.37 -2.43 10.30
CA PHE A 61 -2.05 -3.29 11.43
C PHE A 61 -2.83 -2.86 12.67
N GLU A 62 -4.03 -3.39 12.85
CA GLU A 62 -5.01 -3.00 13.90
C GLU A 62 -5.20 -4.10 14.97
N PRO A 63 -4.30 -4.23 15.97
CA PRO A 63 -4.47 -5.22 17.04
C PRO A 63 -5.82 -5.15 17.77
N GLN A 64 -6.48 -3.99 17.84
CA GLN A 64 -7.78 -3.79 18.49
C GLN A 64 -8.97 -3.98 17.55
N TYR A 65 -8.78 -4.51 16.33
CA TYR A 65 -9.88 -4.80 15.40
C TYR A 65 -10.99 -5.64 16.07
N GLN A 66 -12.23 -5.12 16.01
CA GLN A 66 -13.43 -5.63 16.72
C GLN A 66 -13.41 -5.52 18.26
N GLN A 67 -12.55 -4.66 18.81
CA GLN A 67 -12.44 -4.38 20.25
C GLN A 67 -12.35 -5.66 21.10
N PRO A 68 -11.37 -6.53 20.86
CA PRO A 68 -11.23 -7.77 21.59
C PRO A 68 -10.68 -7.49 23.01
N SER A 69 -10.42 -8.54 23.81
CA SER A 69 -9.71 -8.35 25.07
C SER A 69 -8.24 -8.01 24.83
N TYR A 70 -7.63 -7.31 25.78
CA TYR A 70 -6.19 -6.98 25.77
C TYR A 70 -5.28 -8.20 25.46
N ASP A 71 -5.58 -9.36 26.05
CA ASP A 71 -4.82 -10.59 25.81
C ASP A 71 -4.86 -11.04 24.34
N VAL A 72 -5.99 -10.83 23.66
CA VAL A 72 -6.15 -11.16 22.23
C VAL A 72 -5.37 -10.17 21.37
N GLU A 73 -5.42 -8.87 21.69
CA GLU A 73 -4.61 -7.84 21.01
C GLU A 73 -3.11 -8.20 21.06
N CYS A 74 -2.61 -8.49 22.26
CA CYS A 74 -1.22 -8.90 22.47
C CYS A 74 -0.89 -10.22 21.76
N ALA A 75 -1.81 -11.19 21.77
CA ALA A 75 -1.61 -12.46 21.08
C ALA A 75 -1.51 -12.30 19.55
N ARG A 76 -2.28 -11.38 18.95
CA ARG A 76 -2.19 -11.05 17.51
C ARG A 76 -0.77 -10.58 17.17
N VAL A 77 -0.22 -9.63 17.93
CA VAL A 77 1.14 -9.12 17.72
C VAL A 77 2.19 -10.21 17.98
N ALA A 78 2.03 -10.98 19.06
CA ALA A 78 2.95 -12.06 19.41
C ALA A 78 3.06 -13.12 18.30
N ARG A 79 1.94 -13.46 17.63
CA ARG A 79 1.97 -14.36 16.46
C ARG A 79 2.84 -13.82 15.35
N TRP A 80 2.69 -12.55 14.96
CA TRP A 80 3.54 -11.91 13.95
C TRP A 80 5.02 -12.01 14.31
N ARG A 81 5.37 -11.63 15.54
CA ARG A 81 6.76 -11.69 16.03
C ARG A 81 7.33 -13.11 16.01
N GLN A 82 6.52 -14.14 16.24
CA GLN A 82 6.97 -15.53 16.32
C GLN A 82 6.98 -16.26 14.96
N GLU A 83 6.03 -15.96 14.09
CA GLU A 83 5.78 -16.73 12.86
C GLU A 83 6.38 -16.06 11.62
N TYR A 84 6.39 -14.72 11.54
CA TYR A 84 6.91 -14.02 10.35
C TYR A 84 8.41 -14.30 10.09
N PRO A 85 9.31 -14.35 11.10
CA PRO A 85 10.70 -14.74 10.87
C PRO A 85 10.85 -16.16 10.31
N LYS A 86 10.00 -17.10 10.76
CA LYS A 86 10.00 -18.50 10.28
C LYS A 86 9.51 -18.58 8.85
N LEU A 87 8.45 -17.83 8.52
CA LEU A 87 7.93 -17.72 7.16
C LEU A 87 9.04 -17.29 6.19
N CYS A 88 9.83 -16.29 6.59
CA CYS A 88 10.89 -15.67 5.80
C CYS A 88 12.19 -16.49 5.72
N GLU A 89 12.33 -17.56 6.49
CA GLU A 89 13.58 -18.33 6.60
C GLU A 89 14.00 -18.93 5.24
N GLY A 90 15.28 -18.73 4.89
CA GLY A 90 15.88 -19.20 3.64
C GLY A 90 15.53 -18.39 2.38
N LEU A 91 14.58 -17.46 2.46
CA LEU A 91 14.17 -16.62 1.32
C LEU A 91 15.11 -15.42 1.17
N ARG A 92 15.57 -15.14 -0.06
CA ARG A 92 16.47 -14.02 -0.35
C ARG A 92 16.13 -13.36 -1.68
N ASP A 93 16.08 -12.03 -1.68
CA ASP A 93 15.98 -11.23 -2.91
C ASP A 93 17.36 -11.05 -3.57
N ALA A 94 17.45 -10.24 -4.63
CA ALA A 94 18.70 -10.00 -5.37
C ALA A 94 19.80 -9.34 -4.50
N ASP A 95 19.41 -8.66 -3.42
CA ASP A 95 20.30 -7.95 -2.49
C ASP A 95 20.66 -8.82 -1.28
N GLY A 96 20.19 -10.07 -1.23
CA GLY A 96 20.37 -10.95 -0.07
C GLY A 96 19.48 -10.59 1.12
N ARG A 97 18.38 -9.84 0.90
CA ARG A 97 17.41 -9.47 1.95
C ARG A 97 16.24 -10.43 2.00
N GLN A 98 15.70 -10.60 3.19
CA GLN A 98 14.46 -11.35 3.42
C GLN A 98 13.23 -10.51 3.04
N PRO A 99 12.06 -11.14 2.86
CA PRO A 99 10.80 -10.39 2.81
C PRO A 99 10.67 -9.46 4.01
N ILE A 100 10.24 -8.23 3.74
CA ILE A 100 10.06 -7.15 4.70
C ILE A 100 8.58 -6.73 4.72
N HIS A 101 8.07 -6.43 5.91
CA HIS A 101 6.68 -6.03 6.12
C HIS A 101 6.58 -4.58 6.62
N SER A 102 5.72 -3.77 6.03
CA SER A 102 5.51 -2.39 6.47
C SER A 102 4.26 -2.32 7.35
N PHE A 103 4.48 -2.15 8.66
CA PHE A 103 3.41 -2.09 9.66
C PHE A 103 2.94 -0.63 9.80
N PHE A 104 1.78 -0.30 9.20
CA PHE A 104 1.16 0.99 9.42
C PHE A 104 0.28 0.88 10.67
N TYR A 105 0.78 1.42 11.78
CA TYR A 105 0.18 1.23 13.11
C TYR A 105 -0.77 2.37 13.47
N PRO A 106 -2.02 2.10 13.89
CA PRO A 106 -3.02 3.10 14.21
C PRO A 106 -2.73 3.83 15.52
N GLU A 107 -2.72 5.16 15.48
CA GLU A 107 -2.48 6.03 16.63
C GLU A 107 -3.37 5.70 17.83
N GLU A 108 -4.66 5.56 17.56
CA GLU A 108 -5.72 5.35 18.54
C GLU A 108 -5.63 3.99 19.24
N GLU A 109 -4.82 3.06 18.72
CA GLU A 109 -4.59 1.75 19.32
C GLU A 109 -3.23 1.63 20.02
N TYR A 110 -2.50 2.74 20.20
CA TYR A 110 -1.15 2.71 20.76
C TYR A 110 -1.08 1.96 22.10
N ARG A 111 -0.23 0.92 22.11
CA ARG A 111 0.25 0.26 23.33
C ARG A 111 1.73 -0.08 23.17
N PRO A 112 2.59 0.16 24.18
CA PRO A 112 3.97 -0.25 24.10
C PRO A 112 4.11 -1.77 23.92
N GLU A 113 3.21 -2.58 24.47
CA GLU A 113 3.20 -4.05 24.33
C GLU A 113 2.90 -4.52 22.89
N HIS A 114 2.33 -3.66 22.06
CA HIS A 114 2.18 -3.93 20.64
C HIS A 114 3.40 -3.43 19.84
N ILE A 115 3.89 -2.23 20.15
CA ILE A 115 4.99 -1.61 19.39
C ILE A 115 6.32 -2.33 19.61
N GLU A 116 6.66 -2.71 20.85
CA GLU A 116 7.98 -3.29 21.15
C GLU A 116 8.26 -4.59 20.38
N PRO A 117 7.33 -5.57 20.29
CA PRO A 117 7.53 -6.75 19.45
C PRO A 117 7.64 -6.44 17.95
N LEU A 118 6.96 -5.40 17.45
CA LEU A 118 7.10 -4.95 16.06
C LEU A 118 8.47 -4.31 15.82
N VAL A 119 8.95 -3.49 16.76
CA VAL A 119 10.29 -2.92 16.73
C VAL A 119 11.35 -4.03 16.75
N GLU A 120 11.16 -5.12 17.50
CA GLU A 120 12.03 -6.31 17.43
C GLU A 120 12.11 -6.88 16.00
N LEU A 121 10.98 -7.05 15.31
CA LEU A 121 10.96 -7.48 13.91
C LEU A 121 11.69 -6.49 13.00
N CYS A 122 11.55 -5.19 13.27
CA CYS A 122 12.24 -4.15 12.49
C CYS A 122 13.76 -4.20 12.68
N ARG A 123 14.24 -4.43 13.92
CA ARG A 123 15.67 -4.66 14.22
C ARG A 123 16.22 -5.88 13.51
N MET A 124 15.40 -6.93 13.35
CA MET A 124 15.76 -8.14 12.59
C MET A 124 15.81 -7.90 11.07
N GLY A 125 15.46 -6.71 10.59
CA GLY A 125 15.39 -6.41 9.15
C GLY A 125 14.16 -6.98 8.46
N LEU A 126 13.14 -7.40 9.22
CA LEU A 126 11.93 -8.05 8.72
C LEU A 126 10.71 -7.12 8.71
N GLY A 127 10.85 -5.89 9.21
CA GLY A 127 9.80 -4.88 9.06
C GLY A 127 10.29 -3.45 9.16
N GLU A 128 9.37 -2.53 8.87
CA GLU A 128 9.45 -1.12 9.25
C GLU A 128 8.08 -0.62 9.74
N LEU A 129 8.08 0.34 10.67
CA LEU A 129 6.88 0.96 11.24
C LEU A 129 6.57 2.28 10.52
N GLU A 130 5.28 2.50 10.25
CA GLU A 130 4.75 3.70 9.59
C GLU A 130 3.41 4.10 10.26
N VAL A 131 2.82 5.23 9.85
CA VAL A 131 1.67 5.80 10.54
C VAL A 131 0.35 5.45 9.86
N HIS A 132 -0.56 4.92 10.64
CA HIS A 132 -1.96 4.73 10.29
C HIS A 132 -2.83 5.55 11.24
N LEU A 133 -3.96 6.06 10.74
CA LEU A 133 -4.90 6.80 11.57
C LEU A 133 -6.32 6.62 11.08
N HIS A 134 -7.22 6.27 12.00
CA HIS A 134 -8.64 6.50 11.82
C HIS A 134 -9.04 7.82 12.45
N HIS A 135 -9.71 8.66 11.69
CA HIS A 135 -10.29 9.89 12.22
C HIS A 135 -11.63 10.21 11.54
N HIS A 136 -12.45 10.99 12.23
CA HIS A 136 -13.85 11.18 11.89
C HIS A 136 -14.34 12.51 12.46
N HIS A 137 -14.98 13.33 11.63
CA HIS A 137 -15.35 14.72 11.96
C HIS A 137 -14.19 15.52 12.59
N ASP A 138 -12.97 15.28 12.11
CA ASP A 138 -11.77 15.94 12.61
C ASP A 138 -11.63 17.36 12.06
N THR A 139 -10.61 18.07 12.55
CA THR A 139 -10.22 19.41 12.09
C THR A 139 -8.72 19.44 11.81
N ASP A 140 -8.23 20.41 11.03
CA ASP A 140 -6.78 20.61 10.82
C ASP A 140 -5.98 20.56 12.13
N ALA A 141 -6.44 21.30 13.15
CA ALA A 141 -5.77 21.35 14.44
C ALA A 141 -5.78 20.00 15.18
N GLY A 142 -6.91 19.29 15.15
CA GLY A 142 -7.06 17.98 15.78
C GLY A 142 -6.20 16.90 15.10
N LEU A 143 -6.16 16.92 13.77
CA LEU A 143 -5.30 16.02 12.99
C LEU A 143 -3.82 16.26 13.30
N ARG A 144 -3.36 17.52 13.29
CA ARG A 144 -1.98 17.87 13.65
C ARG A 144 -1.61 17.42 15.06
N GLU A 145 -2.50 17.61 16.03
CA GLU A 145 -2.26 17.18 17.41
C GLU A 145 -2.02 15.67 17.49
N LYS A 146 -2.89 14.85 16.86
CA LYS A 146 -2.77 13.39 16.86
C LYS A 146 -1.48 12.95 16.17
N LEU A 147 -1.19 13.49 14.98
CA LEU A 147 0.03 13.18 14.22
C LEU A 147 1.30 13.50 15.01
N ARG A 148 1.39 14.71 15.57
CA ARG A 148 2.56 15.12 16.37
C ARG A 148 2.75 14.26 17.61
N ARG A 149 1.65 13.94 18.32
CA ARG A 149 1.68 13.07 19.49
C ARG A 149 2.25 11.71 19.11
N PHE A 150 1.69 11.07 18.09
CA PHE A 150 2.02 9.69 17.77
C PHE A 150 3.38 9.52 17.11
N THR A 151 3.70 10.38 16.14
CA THR A 151 5.04 10.38 15.51
C THR A 151 6.11 10.69 16.55
N GLY A 152 5.82 11.58 17.51
CA GLY A 152 6.66 11.84 18.67
C GLY A 152 6.88 10.59 19.52
N ILE A 153 5.82 9.84 19.84
CA ILE A 153 5.93 8.57 20.59
C ILE A 153 6.79 7.56 19.83
N LEU A 154 6.49 7.30 18.55
CA LEU A 154 7.24 6.32 17.75
C LEU A 154 8.72 6.72 17.60
N ALA A 155 9.02 7.99 17.35
CA ALA A 155 10.40 8.44 17.18
C ALA A 155 11.18 8.50 18.51
N ASN A 156 10.59 9.06 19.57
CA ASN A 156 11.31 9.35 20.81
C ASN A 156 11.37 8.15 21.76
N ASP A 157 10.29 7.39 21.86
CA ASP A 157 10.16 6.32 22.86
C ASP A 157 10.61 4.97 22.29
N HIS A 158 10.54 4.80 20.96
CA HIS A 158 10.77 3.53 20.27
C HIS A 158 11.87 3.59 19.19
N ASP A 159 12.39 4.78 18.85
CA ASP A 159 13.36 5.00 17.77
C ASP A 159 12.90 4.37 16.43
N ALA A 160 11.58 4.40 16.22
CA ALA A 160 10.89 3.65 15.17
C ALA A 160 10.59 4.49 13.92
N LEU A 161 10.81 5.82 13.97
CA LEU A 161 10.70 6.71 12.82
C LEU A 161 12.00 7.49 12.63
N PRO A 162 12.44 7.66 11.36
CA PRO A 162 13.64 8.42 11.07
C PRO A 162 13.41 9.92 11.27
N ARG A 163 14.53 10.65 11.37
CA ARG A 163 14.54 12.10 11.32
C ARG A 163 15.28 12.57 10.07
N ASP A 164 14.78 13.63 9.47
CA ASP A 164 15.49 14.35 8.42
C ASP A 164 16.84 14.84 8.99
N PRO A 165 17.99 14.50 8.35
CA PRO A 165 19.30 14.81 8.90
C PRO A 165 19.64 16.31 8.88
N VAL A 166 18.91 17.12 8.12
CA VAL A 166 19.12 18.56 7.98
C VAL A 166 18.19 19.34 8.91
N THR A 167 16.90 19.00 8.92
CA THR A 167 15.87 19.76 9.65
C THR A 167 15.54 19.17 11.02
N GLY A 168 15.87 17.89 11.26
CA GLY A 168 15.48 17.15 12.46
C GLY A 168 14.01 16.75 12.52
N GLN A 169 13.22 17.07 11.49
CA GLN A 169 11.81 16.71 11.39
C GLN A 169 11.63 15.18 11.38
N ILE A 170 10.63 14.67 12.10
CA ILE A 170 10.29 13.25 12.07
C ILE A 170 9.65 12.95 10.71
N LEU A 171 10.13 11.93 10.01
CA LEU A 171 9.66 11.53 8.69
C LEU A 171 8.90 10.21 8.77
N TRP A 172 7.80 10.11 8.05
CA TRP A 172 6.90 8.96 8.07
C TRP A 172 6.04 8.91 6.80
N SER A 173 5.38 7.79 6.55
CA SER A 173 4.38 7.61 5.48
C SER A 173 3.04 7.24 6.07
N PHE A 174 1.99 7.46 5.28
CA PHE A 174 0.62 7.39 5.76
C PHE A 174 -0.23 6.34 5.07
N ILE A 175 -1.08 5.69 5.87
CA ILE A 175 -2.29 5.02 5.41
C ILE A 175 -3.48 5.63 6.15
N HIS A 176 -4.47 6.09 5.39
CA HIS A 176 -5.72 6.56 5.94
C HIS A 176 -6.63 5.36 6.28
N GLY A 177 -6.97 5.17 7.55
CA GLY A 177 -7.64 3.94 8.01
C GLY A 177 -9.06 3.76 7.48
N ASN A 178 -9.80 4.86 7.32
CA ASN A 178 -11.11 4.83 6.66
C ASN A 178 -11.05 4.90 5.12
N TRP A 179 -9.86 4.83 4.51
CA TRP A 179 -9.59 5.09 3.08
C TRP A 179 -10.01 6.47 2.55
N ALA A 180 -10.59 7.32 3.40
CA ALA A 180 -11.21 8.59 3.07
C ALA A 180 -10.21 9.76 3.05
N LEU A 181 -9.00 9.52 2.53
CA LEU A 181 -7.93 10.51 2.43
C LEU A 181 -8.48 11.82 1.85
N ASP A 182 -8.09 12.94 2.44
CA ASP A 182 -8.50 14.28 2.07
C ASP A 182 -10.03 14.44 2.02
N ASN A 183 -10.68 14.01 3.11
CA ASN A 183 -12.13 14.07 3.32
C ASN A 183 -12.97 13.53 2.16
N SER A 184 -12.48 12.47 1.52
CA SER A 184 -12.99 12.01 0.22
C SER A 184 -14.23 11.12 0.27
N HIS A 185 -14.71 10.77 1.46
CA HIS A 185 -15.87 9.90 1.57
C HIS A 185 -17.13 10.59 1.01
N PRO A 186 -17.88 9.96 0.08
CA PRO A 186 -18.96 10.63 -0.66
C PRO A 186 -20.18 10.99 0.20
N ARG A 187 -20.27 10.44 1.42
CA ARG A 187 -21.28 10.88 2.40
C ARG A 187 -21.14 12.37 2.73
N GLY A 188 -19.93 12.93 2.64
CA GLY A 188 -19.65 14.30 3.08
C GLY A 188 -19.73 14.41 4.59
N ASP A 189 -20.05 15.61 5.09
CA ASP A 189 -20.28 15.94 6.50
C ASP A 189 -19.08 15.70 7.47
N GLY A 190 -17.90 15.39 6.94
CA GLY A 190 -16.72 15.01 7.72
C GLY A 190 -16.71 13.54 8.14
N PHE A 191 -17.66 12.74 7.65
CA PHE A 191 -17.68 11.30 7.87
C PHE A 191 -16.36 10.67 7.41
N CYS A 192 -15.75 9.90 8.31
CA CYS A 192 -14.50 9.16 8.07
C CYS A 192 -13.24 9.99 7.84
N CYS A 193 -13.29 11.32 7.97
CA CYS A 193 -12.12 12.21 7.98
C CYS A 193 -12.50 13.55 8.64
N GLY A 194 -12.89 14.58 7.87
CA GLY A 194 -13.24 15.92 8.35
C GLY A 194 -12.30 17.05 7.91
N VAL A 195 -11.18 16.73 7.24
CA VAL A 195 -10.12 17.70 6.92
C VAL A 195 -9.93 17.79 5.40
N ASP A 196 -10.38 18.89 4.80
CA ASP A 196 -10.26 19.18 3.35
C ASP A 196 -8.85 19.64 2.92
N ASN A 197 -7.94 19.85 3.87
CA ASN A 197 -6.55 20.20 3.61
C ASN A 197 -5.59 19.14 4.17
N GLU A 198 -6.02 17.87 4.16
CA GLU A 198 -5.31 16.78 4.82
C GLU A 198 -3.92 16.57 4.22
N LEU A 199 -3.76 16.68 2.89
CA LEU A 199 -2.45 16.44 2.25
C LEU A 199 -1.42 17.51 2.65
N ILE A 200 -1.85 18.77 2.78
CA ILE A 200 -1.02 19.86 3.32
C ILE A 200 -0.60 19.54 4.75
N VAL A 201 -1.55 19.15 5.61
CA VAL A 201 -1.28 18.79 7.00
C VAL A 201 -0.27 17.65 7.07
N LEU A 202 -0.52 16.54 6.36
CA LEU A 202 0.35 15.38 6.32
C LEU A 202 1.78 15.79 5.95
N ARG A 203 1.97 16.54 4.84
CA ARG A 203 3.29 17.01 4.40
C ARG A 203 3.99 17.86 5.47
N GLU A 204 3.28 18.85 6.02
CA GLU A 204 3.85 19.76 7.01
C GLU A 204 4.22 19.09 8.32
N GLU A 205 3.53 18.00 8.67
CA GLU A 205 3.84 17.17 9.84
C GLU A 205 4.88 16.07 9.54
N GLY A 206 5.46 16.04 8.34
CA GLY A 206 6.59 15.18 7.97
C GLY A 206 6.25 13.92 7.17
N CYS A 207 4.99 13.80 6.70
CA CYS A 207 4.60 12.71 5.83
C CYS A 207 5.27 12.85 4.45
N TYR A 208 6.02 11.83 4.02
CA TYR A 208 6.72 11.85 2.74
C TYR A 208 5.93 11.17 1.60
N ALA A 209 5.00 10.26 1.92
CA ALA A 209 4.14 9.59 0.94
C ALA A 209 2.89 8.95 1.55
N ASP A 210 1.85 8.79 0.73
CA ASP A 210 0.65 8.03 1.04
C ASP A 210 0.66 6.65 0.34
N PHE A 211 0.15 5.65 1.07
CA PHE A 211 0.00 4.26 0.64
C PHE A 211 -1.43 3.74 0.76
N THR A 212 -2.44 4.61 0.85
CA THR A 212 -3.84 4.22 1.09
C THR A 212 -4.45 3.38 -0.04
N PHE A 213 -4.09 3.65 -1.30
CA PHE A 213 -4.82 3.08 -2.46
C PHE A 213 -4.09 1.93 -3.15
N PRO A 214 -4.81 0.88 -3.61
CA PRO A 214 -6.25 0.87 -3.89
C PRO A 214 -7.14 0.53 -2.69
N ALA A 215 -8.32 1.15 -2.65
CA ALA A 215 -9.40 0.89 -1.69
C ALA A 215 -10.63 0.22 -2.35
N ALA A 216 -10.64 0.05 -3.68
CA ALA A 216 -11.75 -0.60 -4.37
C ALA A 216 -12.11 -1.94 -3.71
N PRO A 217 -13.40 -2.26 -3.49
CA PRO A 217 -14.59 -1.61 -4.04
C PRO A 217 -15.11 -0.40 -3.25
N ASP A 218 -14.39 0.11 -2.25
CA ASP A 218 -14.82 1.25 -1.44
C ASP A 218 -15.08 2.52 -2.30
N PRO A 219 -16.12 3.32 -1.98
CA PRO A 219 -16.39 4.56 -2.70
C PRO A 219 -15.27 5.60 -2.68
N CYS A 220 -14.36 5.57 -1.69
CA CYS A 220 -13.25 6.52 -1.57
C CYS A 220 -12.16 6.27 -2.62
N GLN A 221 -12.20 5.14 -3.34
CA GLN A 221 -11.25 4.85 -4.41
C GLN A 221 -11.17 6.01 -5.43
N PRO A 222 -9.99 6.60 -5.66
CA PRO A 222 -9.78 7.65 -6.64
C PRO A 222 -9.90 7.14 -8.07
N SER A 223 -10.13 8.07 -9.00
CA SER A 223 -10.17 7.77 -10.42
C SER A 223 -8.79 7.47 -11.03
N THR A 224 -7.72 8.10 -10.51
CA THR A 224 -6.34 7.70 -10.83
C THR A 224 -6.02 6.35 -10.17
N ILE A 225 -5.53 5.40 -10.98
CA ILE A 225 -5.15 4.05 -10.57
C ILE A 225 -3.77 3.68 -11.13
N ASN A 226 -3.08 2.72 -10.49
CA ASN A 226 -1.88 2.08 -11.00
C ASN A 226 -0.71 3.05 -11.29
N GLN A 227 -0.59 4.12 -10.49
CA GLN A 227 0.41 5.15 -10.71
C GLN A 227 1.16 5.53 -9.43
N ILE A 228 2.38 6.02 -9.63
CA ILE A 228 3.12 6.81 -8.65
C ILE A 228 2.98 8.26 -9.10
N TYR A 229 2.32 9.10 -8.31
CA TYR A 229 2.01 10.46 -8.72
C TYR A 229 1.98 11.41 -7.53
N TYR A 230 2.19 12.69 -7.80
CA TYR A 230 1.97 13.75 -6.83
C TYR A 230 0.55 14.28 -6.91
N ALA A 231 -0.08 14.50 -5.76
CA ALA A 231 -1.30 15.27 -5.62
C ALA A 231 -0.97 16.67 -5.09
N LYS A 232 -1.80 17.64 -5.49
CA LYS A 232 -1.79 18.98 -4.92
C LYS A 232 -3.13 19.21 -4.28
N ASP A 233 -3.11 19.65 -3.04
CA ASP A 233 -4.26 19.89 -2.22
C ASP A 233 -5.01 21.17 -2.64
N ASP A 234 -6.33 21.14 -2.50
CA ASP A 234 -7.22 22.30 -2.51
C ASP A 234 -7.80 22.44 -1.10
N PRO A 235 -7.29 23.34 -0.26
CA PRO A 235 -7.70 23.42 1.15
C PRO A 235 -9.16 23.84 1.36
N ALA A 236 -9.90 24.14 0.29
CA ALA A 236 -11.31 24.47 0.31
C ALA A 236 -12.22 23.36 -0.28
N ALA A 237 -11.66 22.22 -0.71
CA ALA A 237 -12.42 21.14 -1.30
C ALA A 237 -11.78 19.76 -1.03
N PRO A 238 -12.59 18.73 -0.74
CA PRO A 238 -12.07 17.39 -0.51
C PRO A 238 -11.57 16.71 -1.79
N LYS A 239 -10.87 15.59 -1.60
CA LYS A 239 -10.49 14.60 -2.62
C LYS A 239 -9.57 15.17 -3.70
N SER A 240 -8.69 16.08 -3.31
CA SER A 240 -7.64 16.67 -4.14
C SER A 240 -6.72 15.62 -4.77
N HIS A 241 -6.59 14.45 -4.13
CA HIS A 241 -5.81 13.33 -4.63
C HIS A 241 -6.49 12.52 -5.76
N ASP A 242 -7.76 12.78 -6.14
CA ASP A 242 -8.44 11.99 -7.19
C ASP A 242 -7.66 11.99 -8.52
N ARG A 243 -6.93 13.08 -8.77
CA ARG A 243 -6.03 13.28 -9.91
C ARG A 243 -4.72 13.88 -9.43
N GLY A 244 -3.67 13.73 -10.24
CA GLY A 244 -2.40 14.37 -9.95
C GLY A 244 -1.43 14.32 -11.13
N ARG A 245 -0.15 14.56 -10.84
CA ARG A 245 0.93 14.55 -11.84
C ARG A 245 1.79 13.30 -11.65
N PRO A 246 1.90 12.42 -12.67
CA PRO A 246 2.79 11.27 -12.61
C PRO A 246 4.22 11.66 -12.22
N VAL A 247 4.83 10.85 -11.37
CA VAL A 247 6.27 10.94 -11.10
C VAL A 247 7.01 10.45 -12.35
N ARG A 248 8.00 11.21 -12.80
CA ARG A 248 8.77 10.93 -14.02
C ARG A 248 10.26 11.15 -13.82
N VAL A 249 11.07 10.44 -14.59
CA VAL A 249 12.52 10.63 -14.66
C VAL A 249 12.85 12.08 -15.05
N GLY A 250 13.78 12.70 -14.32
CA GLY A 250 14.13 14.11 -14.46
C GLY A 250 13.04 15.08 -13.97
N GLY A 251 12.04 14.57 -13.27
CA GLY A 251 10.97 15.36 -12.65
C GLY A 251 11.44 16.12 -11.42
N GLN A 252 10.51 16.87 -10.84
CA GLN A 252 10.70 17.56 -9.57
C GLN A 252 9.46 17.33 -8.70
N PRO A 253 9.60 17.38 -7.36
CA PRO A 253 8.46 17.42 -6.46
C PRO A 253 7.42 18.44 -6.89
N TRP A 254 6.15 18.06 -6.79
CA TRP A 254 5.03 18.93 -7.13
C TRP A 254 3.89 18.74 -6.13
N GLY A 255 3.12 19.80 -5.89
CA GLY A 255 1.98 19.72 -4.97
C GLY A 255 2.41 19.49 -3.54
N ASP A 256 1.71 18.59 -2.86
CA ASP A 256 1.78 18.43 -1.41
C ASP A 256 2.24 17.02 -1.02
N LEU A 257 1.74 15.96 -1.67
CA LEU A 257 2.05 14.58 -1.29
C LEU A 257 2.21 13.65 -2.49
N MET A 258 3.16 12.72 -2.41
CA MET A 258 3.28 11.60 -3.36
C MET A 258 2.38 10.45 -2.92
N LEU A 259 1.60 9.90 -3.85
CA LEU A 259 0.83 8.68 -3.66
C LEU A 259 1.50 7.52 -4.40
N ILE A 260 1.70 6.41 -3.70
CA ILE A 260 2.24 5.17 -4.26
C ILE A 260 1.15 4.11 -4.25
N GLN A 261 0.52 3.91 -5.42
CA GLN A 261 -0.59 3.00 -5.53
C GLN A 261 -0.17 1.55 -5.79
N GLY A 262 -0.99 0.63 -5.30
CA GLY A 262 -0.93 -0.79 -5.64
C GLY A 262 -1.73 -1.13 -6.91
N PRO A 263 -1.56 -2.36 -7.44
CA PRO A 263 -2.33 -2.84 -8.58
C PRO A 263 -3.84 -2.87 -8.33
N LEU A 264 -4.60 -2.25 -9.25
CA LEU A 264 -6.06 -2.28 -9.34
C LEU A 264 -6.50 -2.63 -10.77
N GLY A 265 -7.38 -3.62 -10.87
CA GLY A 265 -7.93 -4.06 -12.14
C GLY A 265 -8.90 -5.22 -11.97
N PHE A 266 -8.79 -6.20 -12.87
CA PHE A 266 -9.65 -7.38 -12.86
C PHE A 266 -8.82 -8.66 -12.84
N ASN A 267 -9.22 -9.59 -11.97
CA ASN A 267 -8.69 -10.95 -11.97
C ASN A 267 -9.55 -11.82 -12.89
N PHE A 268 -9.07 -12.08 -14.10
CA PHE A 268 -9.80 -12.88 -15.10
C PHE A 268 -9.77 -14.39 -14.83
N SER A 269 -8.82 -14.85 -14.02
CA SER A 269 -8.73 -16.24 -13.55
C SER A 269 -9.76 -16.56 -12.47
N SER A 270 -10.30 -15.53 -11.79
CA SER A 270 -11.34 -15.67 -10.77
C SER A 270 -12.61 -14.91 -11.16
N ARG A 271 -13.68 -15.65 -11.48
CA ARG A 271 -14.93 -15.06 -11.97
C ARG A 271 -16.11 -15.35 -11.05
N LYS A 272 -16.89 -14.32 -10.73
CA LYS A 272 -18.20 -14.47 -10.09
C LYS A 272 -19.16 -15.11 -11.09
N PHE A 273 -19.81 -16.18 -10.69
CA PHE A 273 -20.70 -17.00 -11.54
C PHE A 273 -20.05 -17.51 -12.83
N GLY A 274 -18.71 -17.61 -12.89
CA GLY A 274 -17.97 -18.02 -14.09
C GLY A 274 -17.87 -16.96 -15.20
N LEU A 275 -18.54 -15.81 -15.06
CA LEU A 275 -18.68 -14.81 -16.13
C LEU A 275 -18.02 -13.47 -15.80
N ILE A 276 -18.25 -12.93 -14.60
CA ILE A 276 -17.84 -11.57 -14.26
C ILE A 276 -16.49 -11.64 -13.54
N PRO A 277 -15.39 -11.11 -14.10
CA PRO A 277 -14.11 -11.13 -13.43
C PRO A 277 -14.21 -10.35 -12.11
N ARG A 278 -13.55 -10.88 -11.07
CA ARG A 278 -13.50 -10.18 -9.77
C ARG A 278 -12.57 -8.97 -9.88
N ILE A 279 -12.81 -7.98 -9.03
CA ILE A 279 -11.86 -6.87 -8.86
C ILE A 279 -10.59 -7.46 -8.26
N GLU A 280 -9.46 -7.12 -8.87
CA GLU A 280 -8.14 -7.26 -8.27
C GLU A 280 -7.79 -5.92 -7.66
N ASN A 281 -7.54 -5.87 -6.36
CA ASN A 281 -7.22 -4.66 -5.60
C ASN A 281 -5.95 -4.85 -4.74
N ALA A 282 -5.14 -5.87 -5.02
CA ALA A 282 -3.92 -6.16 -4.27
C ALA A 282 -4.11 -6.42 -2.75
N ASP A 283 -5.35 -6.71 -2.33
CA ASP A 283 -5.67 -7.20 -0.98
C ASP A 283 -5.24 -8.67 -0.85
N VAL A 284 -4.49 -8.98 0.20
CA VAL A 284 -4.03 -10.34 0.52
C VAL A 284 -4.70 -10.78 1.80
N ARG A 285 -5.61 -11.76 1.68
CA ARG A 285 -6.36 -12.34 2.80
C ARG A 285 -6.90 -13.71 2.43
N THR A 286 -7.54 -14.44 3.33
CA THR A 286 -8.03 -15.81 3.05
C THR A 286 -9.01 -15.86 1.88
N SER A 287 -9.83 -14.83 1.69
CA SER A 287 -10.79 -14.76 0.57
C SER A 287 -10.15 -14.38 -0.78
N CYS A 288 -8.93 -13.85 -0.78
CA CYS A 288 -8.11 -13.56 -1.95
C CYS A 288 -6.64 -13.85 -1.60
N PRO A 289 -6.22 -15.13 -1.62
CA PRO A 289 -4.87 -15.52 -1.28
C PRO A 289 -3.87 -15.08 -2.36
N PRO A 290 -2.57 -14.96 -2.04
CA PRO A 290 -1.55 -14.47 -2.97
C PRO A 290 -1.06 -15.57 -3.92
N THR A 291 -1.94 -16.08 -4.80
CA THR A 291 -1.58 -17.16 -5.72
C THR A 291 -0.55 -16.71 -6.75
N PRO A 292 0.26 -17.63 -7.33
CA PRO A 292 1.19 -17.32 -8.42
C PRO A 292 0.57 -16.49 -9.56
N ASP A 293 -0.63 -16.84 -10.01
CA ASP A 293 -1.35 -16.09 -11.05
C ASP A 293 -1.64 -14.63 -10.64
N ARG A 294 -1.94 -14.38 -9.35
CA ARG A 294 -2.15 -13.02 -8.85
C ARG A 294 -0.86 -12.23 -8.78
N VAL A 295 0.22 -12.86 -8.32
CA VAL A 295 1.57 -12.26 -8.36
C VAL A 295 1.92 -11.85 -9.79
N ASP A 296 1.73 -12.76 -10.76
CA ASP A 296 2.01 -12.47 -12.17
C ASP A 296 1.13 -11.34 -12.71
N ASN A 297 -0.13 -11.26 -12.28
CA ASN A 297 -1.03 -10.16 -12.62
C ASN A 297 -0.56 -8.83 -12.04
N TRP A 298 -0.11 -8.80 -10.78
CA TRP A 298 0.41 -7.60 -10.12
C TRP A 298 1.65 -7.06 -10.84
N VAL A 299 2.61 -7.94 -11.17
CA VAL A 299 3.82 -7.54 -11.91
C VAL A 299 3.47 -7.04 -13.31
N ARG A 300 2.51 -7.69 -13.98
CA ARG A 300 2.02 -7.29 -15.30
C ARG A 300 1.29 -5.95 -15.32
N THR A 301 0.76 -5.48 -14.19
CA THR A 301 0.22 -4.12 -14.10
C THR A 301 1.30 -3.09 -14.47
N GLY A 302 2.57 -3.37 -14.15
CA GLY A 302 3.69 -2.58 -14.67
C GLY A 302 3.73 -1.15 -14.14
N ILE A 303 3.37 -0.94 -12.87
CA ILE A 303 3.45 0.38 -12.23
C ILE A 303 4.93 0.78 -12.15
N HIS A 304 5.27 1.98 -12.62
CA HIS A 304 6.64 2.49 -12.61
C HIS A 304 6.65 4.03 -12.60
N VAL A 305 7.82 4.60 -12.31
CA VAL A 305 8.09 6.03 -12.54
C VAL A 305 8.22 6.27 -14.05
N GLU A 306 7.45 7.20 -14.61
CA GLU A 306 7.44 7.47 -16.05
C GLU A 306 8.85 7.68 -16.62
N GLY A 307 9.19 6.94 -17.67
CA GLY A 307 10.53 6.92 -18.25
C GLY A 307 11.48 5.88 -17.65
N ARG A 308 11.01 5.04 -16.72
CA ARG A 308 11.78 3.93 -16.12
C ARG A 308 10.98 2.62 -16.01
N PRO A 309 10.48 2.07 -17.13
CA PRO A 309 9.61 0.89 -17.13
C PRO A 309 10.26 -0.39 -16.59
N GLU A 310 11.60 -0.43 -16.54
CA GLU A 310 12.35 -1.56 -16.04
C GLU A 310 12.34 -1.66 -14.51
N TRP A 311 11.92 -0.62 -13.79
CA TRP A 311 11.70 -0.66 -12.33
C TRP A 311 10.20 -0.77 -12.05
N VAL A 312 9.75 -2.01 -11.80
CA VAL A 312 8.34 -2.35 -11.62
C VAL A 312 7.98 -2.40 -10.14
N PHE A 313 7.05 -1.54 -9.74
CA PHE A 313 6.56 -1.39 -8.37
C PHE A 313 5.31 -2.23 -8.17
N VAL A 314 5.33 -3.09 -7.16
CA VAL A 314 4.17 -3.86 -6.71
C VAL A 314 3.96 -3.59 -5.24
N LYS A 315 2.90 -2.86 -4.92
CA LYS A 315 2.44 -2.64 -3.55
C LYS A 315 1.16 -3.43 -3.29
N VAL A 316 1.22 -4.36 -2.35
CA VAL A 316 0.05 -5.13 -1.86
C VAL A 316 -0.30 -4.70 -0.44
N HIS A 317 -1.54 -4.95 -0.01
CA HIS A 317 -2.00 -4.60 1.33
C HIS A 317 -2.76 -5.73 2.03
N THR A 318 -2.91 -5.61 3.35
CA THR A 318 -3.75 -6.51 4.17
C THR A 318 -4.25 -5.80 5.44
N HIS A 319 -5.04 -6.52 6.24
CA HIS A 319 -5.32 -6.25 7.65
C HIS A 319 -4.77 -7.41 8.48
N GLY A 320 -3.53 -7.29 8.93
CA GLY A 320 -2.71 -8.42 9.39
C GLY A 320 -3.14 -9.06 10.70
N THR A 321 -4.00 -8.39 11.46
CA THR A 321 -4.42 -8.76 12.81
C THR A 321 -5.77 -9.48 12.85
N GLN A 322 -6.45 -9.66 11.71
CA GLN A 322 -7.71 -10.39 11.63
C GLN A 322 -7.45 -11.90 11.63
N GLU A 323 -7.93 -12.62 12.66
CA GLU A 323 -7.57 -14.03 12.92
C GLU A 323 -7.87 -14.96 11.75
N ARG A 324 -8.96 -14.68 11.03
CA ARG A 324 -9.39 -15.48 9.86
C ARG A 324 -8.36 -15.44 8.71
N ASP A 325 -7.50 -14.42 8.68
CA ASP A 325 -6.57 -14.13 7.58
C ASP A 325 -5.12 -14.44 7.96
N THR A 326 -4.81 -14.55 9.26
CA THR A 326 -3.44 -14.77 9.76
C THR A 326 -2.77 -16.01 9.17
N ASP A 327 -3.47 -17.14 9.02
CA ASP A 327 -2.87 -18.37 8.47
C ASP A 327 -2.56 -18.26 6.96
N THR A 328 -3.27 -17.37 6.25
CA THR A 328 -2.94 -17.03 4.86
C THR A 328 -1.67 -16.18 4.81
N LEU A 329 -1.54 -15.22 5.73
CA LEU A 329 -0.47 -14.22 5.77
C LEU A 329 0.84 -14.76 6.33
N LEU A 330 0.78 -15.55 7.42
CA LEU A 330 1.94 -16.09 8.13
C LEU A 330 2.25 -17.54 7.77
N GLY A 331 1.40 -18.18 6.97
CA GLY A 331 1.49 -19.59 6.63
C GLY A 331 1.91 -19.89 5.19
N ARG A 332 1.53 -21.09 4.75
CA ARG A 332 1.89 -21.66 3.45
C ARG A 332 1.50 -20.80 2.24
N PRO A 333 0.31 -20.16 2.17
CA PRO A 333 -0.05 -19.37 1.00
C PRO A 333 0.93 -18.22 0.71
N MET A 334 1.31 -17.46 1.74
CA MET A 334 2.28 -16.37 1.56
C MET A 334 3.69 -16.89 1.28
N ARG A 335 4.08 -18.03 1.89
CA ARG A 335 5.34 -18.71 1.58
C ARG A 335 5.45 -19.05 0.10
N GLU A 336 4.42 -19.67 -0.46
CA GLU A 336 4.37 -20.06 -1.87
C GLU A 336 4.44 -18.84 -2.79
N ALA A 337 3.85 -17.71 -2.40
CA ALA A 337 3.95 -16.45 -3.13
C ALA A 337 5.40 -15.91 -3.16
N PHE A 338 6.08 -15.87 -2.02
CA PHE A 338 7.49 -15.44 -1.96
C PHE A 338 8.42 -16.35 -2.75
N GLU A 339 8.22 -17.66 -2.67
CA GLU A 339 9.00 -18.61 -3.44
C GLU A 339 8.72 -18.52 -4.94
N HIS A 340 7.46 -18.26 -5.33
CA HIS A 340 7.11 -17.98 -6.72
C HIS A 340 7.82 -16.74 -7.24
N MET A 341 7.82 -15.64 -6.46
CA MET A 341 8.55 -14.43 -6.82
C MET A 341 10.04 -14.67 -7.00
N GLN A 342 10.69 -15.40 -6.08
CA GLN A 342 12.10 -15.74 -6.23
C GLN A 342 12.39 -16.60 -7.46
N ARG A 343 11.56 -17.62 -7.73
CA ARG A 343 11.77 -18.48 -8.91
C ARG A 343 11.54 -17.73 -10.22
N ARG A 344 10.55 -16.83 -10.27
CA ARG A 344 10.07 -16.23 -11.52
C ARG A 344 10.69 -14.87 -11.82
N TYR A 345 11.08 -14.12 -10.79
CA TYR A 345 11.46 -12.71 -10.86
C TYR A 345 12.79 -12.42 -10.15
N ASN A 346 13.67 -13.41 -9.94
CA ASN A 346 14.96 -13.20 -9.28
C ASN A 346 16.11 -14.06 -9.88
N ASP A 347 16.20 -14.13 -11.21
CA ASP A 347 17.24 -14.91 -11.90
C ASP A 347 18.59 -14.16 -12.07
N GLY A 348 18.62 -12.87 -11.72
CA GLY A 348 19.79 -12.00 -11.81
C GLY A 348 20.16 -11.58 -13.24
N ARG A 349 19.36 -11.93 -14.24
CA ARG A 349 19.60 -11.62 -15.66
C ARG A 349 18.41 -10.87 -16.27
N ASP A 350 17.26 -11.52 -16.35
CA ASP A 350 16.04 -10.90 -16.88
C ASP A 350 15.30 -10.16 -15.78
N TRP A 351 15.37 -10.68 -14.54
CA TRP A 351 14.73 -10.11 -13.37
C TRP A 351 15.60 -10.15 -12.12
N LYS A 352 15.49 -9.08 -11.33
CA LYS A 352 15.95 -9.00 -9.95
C LYS A 352 14.79 -8.64 -9.04
N LEU A 353 14.62 -9.41 -7.97
CA LEU A 353 13.61 -9.14 -6.94
C LEU A 353 14.23 -8.26 -5.87
N HIS A 354 13.44 -7.31 -5.36
CA HIS A 354 13.77 -6.47 -4.22
C HIS A 354 12.55 -6.45 -3.29
N TYR A 355 12.67 -7.04 -2.11
CA TYR A 355 11.68 -6.87 -1.05
C TYR A 355 11.94 -5.53 -0.37
N VAL A 356 10.98 -4.59 -0.42
CA VAL A 356 11.17 -3.21 0.04
C VAL A 356 10.08 -2.80 1.04
N SER A 357 10.46 -2.06 2.08
CA SER A 357 9.46 -1.38 2.93
C SER A 357 8.79 -0.22 2.17
N ALA A 358 7.75 0.37 2.76
CA ALA A 358 7.11 1.58 2.23
C ALA A 358 8.13 2.73 2.05
N ARG A 359 8.97 2.98 3.06
CA ARG A 359 10.07 3.95 3.00
C ARG A 359 11.06 3.65 1.89
N GLU A 360 11.51 2.40 1.77
CA GLU A 360 12.47 1.99 0.73
C GLU A 360 11.85 2.12 -0.66
N MET A 361 10.57 1.75 -0.82
CA MET A 361 9.82 1.94 -2.06
C MET A 361 9.74 3.42 -2.46
N TYR A 362 9.45 4.31 -1.50
CA TYR A 362 9.47 5.75 -1.73
C TYR A 362 10.87 6.23 -2.16
N ASN A 363 11.92 5.84 -1.43
CA ASN A 363 13.29 6.24 -1.75
C ASN A 363 13.72 5.81 -3.16
N ILE A 364 13.34 4.61 -3.58
CA ILE A 364 13.64 4.12 -4.93
C ILE A 364 12.82 4.88 -5.99
N ALA A 365 11.56 5.22 -5.71
CA ALA A 365 10.78 6.09 -6.60
C ALA A 365 11.43 7.47 -6.74
N LYS A 366 11.96 8.04 -5.65
CA LYS A 366 12.70 9.31 -5.65
C LYS A 366 14.03 9.22 -6.40
N ALA A 367 14.74 8.10 -6.28
CA ALA A 367 15.96 7.86 -7.06
C ALA A 367 15.66 7.74 -8.57
N ALA A 368 14.56 7.06 -8.92
CA ALA A 368 14.10 6.99 -10.30
C ALA A 368 13.72 8.37 -10.85
N GLU A 369 12.99 9.17 -10.09
CA GLU A 369 12.64 10.56 -10.42
C GLU A 369 13.90 11.41 -10.64
N ALA A 370 14.91 11.28 -9.76
CA ALA A 370 16.18 12.00 -9.85
C ALA A 370 17.07 11.56 -11.02
N GLY A 371 16.67 10.55 -11.81
CA GLY A 371 17.48 10.12 -12.95
C GLY A 371 18.57 9.12 -12.62
N LEU A 372 18.64 8.62 -11.37
CA LEU A 372 19.69 7.70 -10.94
C LEU A 372 19.63 6.38 -11.71
N GLN A 373 20.79 5.73 -11.89
CA GLN A 373 20.98 4.59 -12.79
C GLN A 373 21.44 3.36 -12.02
N GLY A 374 21.43 2.19 -12.65
CA GLY A 374 21.95 0.96 -12.02
C GLY A 374 20.91 0.25 -11.18
N ASP A 375 21.36 -0.44 -10.13
CA ASP A 375 20.53 -1.34 -9.34
C ASP A 375 19.71 -0.55 -8.29
N PRO A 376 18.35 -0.65 -8.29
CA PRO A 376 17.51 0.09 -7.35
C PRO A 376 17.73 -0.31 -5.89
N GLY A 377 18.27 -1.51 -5.61
CA GLY A 377 18.60 -1.94 -4.25
C GLY A 377 19.61 -1.01 -3.56
N GLN A 378 20.39 -0.23 -4.33
CA GLN A 378 21.35 0.76 -3.81
C GLN A 378 20.69 2.03 -3.28
N TYR A 379 19.42 2.27 -3.62
CA TYR A 379 18.71 3.51 -3.31
C TYR A 379 17.69 3.37 -2.18
N ARG A 380 17.75 2.29 -1.39
CA ARG A 380 16.83 2.03 -0.28
C ARG A 380 16.81 3.13 0.78
N ASP A 381 17.90 3.87 0.93
CA ASP A 381 18.07 4.95 1.91
C ASP A 381 18.38 6.30 1.24
N HIS A 382 17.83 6.55 0.03
CA HIS A 382 18.20 7.70 -0.80
C HIS A 382 17.88 9.08 -0.21
N VAL A 383 16.63 9.34 0.20
CA VAL A 383 16.22 10.64 0.76
C VAL A 383 15.73 10.54 2.20
N VAL A 384 15.04 9.45 2.56
CA VAL A 384 14.61 9.15 3.93
C VAL A 384 15.53 8.07 4.53
N PRO A 385 16.31 8.38 5.58
CA PRO A 385 17.21 7.39 6.17
C PRO A 385 16.42 6.28 6.87
N ARG A 386 17.07 5.13 7.11
CA ARG A 386 16.49 4.06 7.91
C ARG A 386 16.40 4.48 9.39
N PRO A 387 15.26 4.27 10.07
CA PRO A 387 15.20 4.39 11.54
C PRO A 387 16.23 3.46 12.20
N ALA A 388 16.83 3.92 13.30
CA ALA A 388 17.91 3.17 13.94
C ALA A 388 17.39 2.01 14.81
N TYR A 389 16.14 2.08 15.28
CA TYR A 389 15.52 1.06 16.13
C TYR A 389 16.41 0.67 17.33
N ARG A 390 17.08 1.63 17.97
CA ARG A 390 17.98 1.35 19.10
C ARG A 390 17.24 0.67 20.25
N SER A 391 17.95 -0.18 20.97
CA SER A 391 17.41 -0.75 22.20
C SER A 391 17.49 0.31 23.31
N LYS A 392 16.52 0.33 24.24
CA LYS A 392 16.60 1.19 25.44
C LYS A 392 17.82 0.88 26.32
N ALA A 393 18.49 -0.26 26.09
CA ALA A 393 19.69 -0.69 26.80
C ALA A 393 21.00 -0.19 26.16
N ASP A 394 20.95 0.40 24.96
CA ASP A 394 22.11 0.96 24.26
C ASP A 394 21.99 2.50 24.15
N PRO A 395 22.40 3.26 25.19
CA PRO A 395 22.42 4.72 25.08
C PRO A 395 23.49 5.17 24.06
N ALA A 396 23.16 6.28 23.39
CA ALA A 396 23.90 6.88 22.27
C ALA A 396 25.35 7.28 22.59
#